data_AF-A0A8T7DBE9-F1
#
_entry.id   AF-A0A8T7DBE9-F1
#
_cell.length_a   1.000
_cell.length_b   1.000
_cell.length_c   1.000
_cell.angle_alpha   90.00
_cell.angle_beta   90.00
_cell.angle_gamma   90.00
#
_symmetry.space_group_name_H-M   'P 1'
#
loop_
_entity.id
_entity.type
_entity.pdbx_description
1 polymer ?
#
loop_
_entity_poly.entity_id
_entity_poly.type
_entity_poly.pdbx_seq_one_letter_code
_entity_poly.pdbx_strand_id
1 'polypeptide(L)'
;MSDKKSIHGQWSSRLVFVLAATGSAVGLGNIWKFPYITGENGGGAFVLFYLLCIALIGIPIMMAEIALGRRGRKSPINTMTDLVEEEQRPKAWILLGWGGVLAGFLILSYYSVIAGWAMSYVFKAASGVFSGSDAESIGAVFGGMVGNAEGLIAWHTIFLIMTMFVVARGVRGGLEKAVTFLMPALLVLLLIMVGYALNTGAFGKGLDFLFHVDFNALF
;
A
#
# COMPACT_ATOMS: atom_id res chain seq x y z
N MET A 1 -11.75 3.62 -34.95
CA MET A 1 -11.04 3.66 -33.65
C MET A 1 -9.59 3.28 -33.89
N SER A 2 -8.66 4.23 -33.78
CA SER A 2 -7.22 3.93 -33.93
C SER A 2 -6.76 3.10 -32.74
N ASP A 3 -6.13 1.96 -33.01
CA ASP A 3 -5.70 1.00 -31.99
C ASP A 3 -4.48 1.56 -31.24
N LYS A 4 -4.71 2.33 -30.18
CA LYS A 4 -3.63 2.91 -29.34
C LYS A 4 -2.85 1.76 -28.69
N LYS A 5 -1.62 1.50 -29.16
CA LYS A 5 -0.67 0.55 -28.53
C LYS A 5 -0.05 1.19 -27.28
N SER A 6 -0.08 0.47 -26.16
CA SER A 6 0.62 0.86 -24.93
C SER A 6 2.13 0.83 -25.16
N ILE A 7 2.82 1.93 -24.84
CA ILE A 7 4.29 2.04 -24.90
C ILE A 7 4.96 1.21 -23.80
N HIS A 8 4.26 0.93 -22.69
CA HIS A 8 4.83 0.33 -21.47
C HIS A 8 4.55 -1.18 -21.31
N GLY A 9 4.14 -1.87 -22.38
CA GLY A 9 3.76 -3.28 -22.33
C GLY A 9 2.36 -3.49 -21.74
N GLN A 10 1.86 -4.71 -21.88
CA GLN A 10 0.55 -5.13 -21.35
C GLN A 10 0.73 -6.31 -20.41
N TRP A 11 -0.11 -6.38 -19.38
CA TRP A 11 -0.19 -7.54 -18.49
C TRP A 11 -0.40 -8.82 -19.28
N SER A 12 0.23 -9.92 -18.87
CA SER A 12 0.10 -11.21 -19.54
C SER A 12 -1.31 -11.80 -19.44
N SER A 13 -2.03 -11.51 -18.36
CA SER A 13 -3.36 -12.05 -18.08
C SER A 13 -4.21 -11.11 -17.22
N ARG A 14 -5.53 -11.36 -17.21
CA ARG A 14 -6.49 -10.64 -16.34
C ARG A 14 -6.19 -10.87 -14.85
N LEU A 15 -5.80 -12.10 -14.49
CA LEU A 15 -5.46 -12.44 -13.11
C LEU A 15 -4.23 -11.67 -12.63
N VAL A 16 -3.21 -11.54 -13.47
CA VAL A 16 -2.03 -10.73 -13.16
C VAL A 16 -2.40 -9.26 -12.97
N PHE A 17 -3.28 -8.71 -13.82
CA PHE A 17 -3.76 -7.35 -13.63
C PHE A 17 -4.47 -7.17 -12.28
N VAL A 18 -5.36 -8.10 -11.92
CA VAL A 18 -6.04 -8.08 -10.61
C VAL A 18 -5.04 -8.19 -9.48
N LEU A 19 -4.09 -9.12 -9.54
CA LEU A 19 -3.03 -9.26 -8.54
C LEU A 19 -2.19 -7.98 -8.42
N ALA A 20 -1.87 -7.32 -9.53
CA ALA A 20 -1.12 -6.07 -9.54
C ALA A 20 -1.92 -4.91 -8.95
N ALA A 21 -3.21 -4.81 -9.27
CA ALA A 21 -4.11 -3.83 -8.67
C ALA A 21 -4.25 -4.07 -7.16
N THR A 22 -4.45 -5.32 -6.75
CA THR A 22 -4.49 -5.71 -5.33
C THR A 22 -3.17 -5.41 -4.64
N GLY A 23 -2.02 -5.71 -5.26
CA GLY A 23 -0.69 -5.40 -4.71
C GLY A 23 -0.38 -3.91 -4.63
N SER A 24 -1.00 -3.08 -5.48
CA SER A 24 -0.93 -1.62 -5.34
C SER A 24 -1.78 -1.11 -4.17
N ALA A 25 -2.86 -1.81 -3.81
CA ALA A 25 -3.76 -1.43 -2.72
C ALA A 25 -3.34 -2.02 -1.36
N VAL A 26 -2.74 -3.21 -1.36
CA VAL A 26 -2.27 -3.92 -0.17
C VAL A 26 -0.82 -3.57 0.10
N GLY A 27 -0.56 -2.92 1.23
CA GLY A 27 0.79 -2.54 1.63
C GLY A 27 0.92 -2.21 3.11
N LEU A 28 1.97 -1.45 3.47
CA LEU A 28 2.26 -0.99 4.82
C LEU A 28 1.08 -0.22 5.43
N GLY A 29 0.29 0.47 4.61
CA GLY A 29 -0.94 1.14 5.06
C GLY A 29 -1.89 0.20 5.81
N ASN A 30 -2.06 -1.04 5.33
CA ASN A 30 -3.01 -1.99 5.92
C ASN A 30 -2.42 -2.71 7.14
N ILE A 31 -1.10 -2.84 7.22
CA ILE A 31 -0.43 -3.62 8.28
C ILE A 31 0.00 -2.72 9.45
N TRP A 32 0.36 -1.47 9.19
CA TRP A 32 0.82 -0.54 10.21
C TRP A 32 -0.19 0.58 10.48
N LYS A 33 -0.58 1.34 9.45
CA LYS A 33 -1.40 2.55 9.64
C LYS A 33 -2.84 2.21 10.04
N PHE A 34 -3.45 1.22 9.39
CA PHE A 34 -4.83 0.84 9.66
C PHE A 34 -5.04 0.35 11.10
N PRO A 35 -4.26 -0.60 11.65
CA PRO A 35 -4.42 -1.01 13.04
C PRO A 35 -4.14 0.12 14.03
N TYR A 36 -3.15 0.97 13.75
CA TYR A 36 -2.82 2.11 14.61
C TYR A 36 -4.00 3.10 14.71
N ILE A 37 -4.54 3.55 13.56
CA ILE A 37 -5.67 4.48 13.53
C ILE A 37 -6.92 3.82 14.11
N THR A 38 -7.18 2.54 13.81
CA THR A 38 -8.29 1.79 14.40
C THR A 38 -8.18 1.72 15.92
N GLY A 39 -6.95 1.50 16.42
CA GLY A 39 -6.61 1.52 17.84
C GLY A 39 -6.96 2.84 18.52
N GLU A 40 -6.60 3.96 17.88
CA GLU A 40 -6.82 5.30 18.44
C GLU A 40 -8.25 5.84 18.26
N ASN A 41 -9.02 5.32 17.30
CA ASN A 41 -10.33 5.88 16.92
C ASN A 41 -11.51 4.97 17.27
N GLY A 42 -11.45 4.27 18.39
CA GLY A 42 -12.61 3.53 18.92
C GLY A 42 -12.91 2.21 18.21
N GLY A 43 -11.92 1.58 17.58
CA GLY A 43 -12.02 0.20 17.11
C GLY A 43 -13.12 -0.01 16.06
N GLY A 44 -14.10 -0.86 16.37
CA GLY A 44 -15.12 -1.30 15.42
C GLY A 44 -16.00 -0.21 14.83
N ALA A 45 -16.24 0.88 15.56
CA ALA A 45 -17.02 2.01 15.03
C ALA A 45 -16.30 2.72 13.87
N PHE A 46 -14.98 2.94 14.02
CA PHE A 46 -14.13 3.43 12.94
C PHE A 46 -14.10 2.45 11.77
N VAL A 47 -13.95 1.14 12.02
CA VAL A 47 -13.90 0.12 10.97
C VAL A 47 -15.19 0.13 10.13
N LEU A 48 -16.35 0.23 10.77
CA LEU A 48 -17.64 0.27 10.06
C LEU A 48 -17.73 1.48 9.11
N PHE A 49 -17.40 2.67 9.60
CA PHE A 49 -17.44 3.89 8.78
C PHE A 49 -16.38 3.84 7.67
N TYR A 50 -15.20 3.31 7.97
CA TYR A 50 -14.13 3.08 6.98
C TYR A 50 -14.60 2.17 5.84
N LEU A 51 -15.26 1.05 6.15
CA LEU A 51 -15.81 0.13 5.15
C LEU A 51 -16.92 0.79 4.31
N LEU A 52 -17.78 1.60 4.93
CA LEU A 52 -18.82 2.35 4.21
C LEU A 52 -18.20 3.34 3.22
N CYS A 53 -17.17 4.08 3.63
CA CYS A 53 -16.42 4.99 2.75
C CYS A 53 -15.74 4.24 1.60
N ILE A 54 -15.17 3.06 1.85
CA ILE A 54 -14.63 2.22 0.76
C ILE A 54 -15.72 1.85 -0.23
N ALA A 55 -16.88 1.39 0.25
CA ALA A 55 -17.95 0.91 -0.61
C ALA A 55 -18.56 2.05 -1.46
N LEU A 56 -18.79 3.21 -0.86
CA LEU A 56 -19.49 4.33 -1.48
C LEU A 56 -18.58 5.29 -2.25
N ILE A 57 -17.30 5.39 -1.88
CA ILE A 57 -16.36 6.37 -2.46
C ILE A 57 -15.19 5.66 -3.11
N GLY A 58 -14.52 4.76 -2.37
CA GLY A 58 -13.32 4.06 -2.86
C GLY A 58 -13.58 3.23 -4.12
N ILE A 59 -14.60 2.38 -4.11
CA ILE A 59 -14.93 1.50 -5.25
C ILE A 59 -15.33 2.31 -6.49
N PRO A 60 -16.23 3.31 -6.41
CA PRO A 60 -16.56 4.14 -7.58
C PRO A 60 -15.37 4.90 -8.17
N ILE A 61 -14.50 5.47 -7.33
CA ILE A 61 -13.30 6.18 -7.80
C ILE A 61 -12.34 5.20 -8.48
N MET A 62 -12.07 4.04 -7.88
CA MET A 62 -11.22 3.01 -8.48
C MET A 62 -11.76 2.56 -9.85
N MET A 63 -13.07 2.35 -9.97
CA MET A 63 -13.72 2.00 -11.23
C MET A 63 -13.56 3.10 -12.28
N ALA A 64 -13.70 4.36 -11.88
CA ALA A 64 -13.49 5.50 -12.77
C ALA A 64 -12.04 5.59 -13.26
N GLU A 65 -11.05 5.44 -12.38
CA GLU A 65 -9.62 5.47 -12.73
C GLU A 65 -9.25 4.34 -13.70
N ILE A 66 -9.74 3.12 -13.44
CA ILE A 66 -9.52 1.97 -14.33
C ILE A 66 -10.17 2.22 -15.70
N ALA A 67 -11.38 2.78 -15.73
CA ALA A 67 -12.07 3.09 -16.98
C ALA A 67 -11.32 4.15 -17.81
N LEU A 68 -10.87 5.23 -17.17
CA LEU A 68 -10.05 6.29 -17.79
C LEU A 68 -8.73 5.73 -18.32
N GLY A 69 -8.00 4.96 -17.51
CA GLY A 69 -6.73 4.35 -17.89
C GLY A 69 -6.87 3.36 -19.06
N ARG A 70 -7.95 2.57 -19.08
CA ARG A 70 -8.23 1.62 -20.16
C ARG A 70 -8.55 2.33 -21.48
N ARG A 71 -9.21 3.50 -21.42
CA ARG A 71 -9.52 4.32 -22.60
C ARG A 71 -8.29 5.08 -23.11
N GLY A 72 -7.50 5.67 -22.21
CA GLY A 72 -6.31 6.45 -22.56
C GLY A 72 -5.11 5.61 -23.00
N ARG A 73 -4.86 4.48 -22.33
CA ARG A 73 -3.66 3.61 -22.53
C ARG A 73 -2.32 4.36 -22.47
N LYS A 74 -2.28 5.49 -21.78
CA LYS A 74 -1.12 6.37 -21.59
C LYS A 74 -0.93 6.69 -20.10
N SER A 75 0.13 7.43 -19.75
CA SER A 75 0.30 7.96 -18.39
C SER A 75 -0.89 8.83 -17.96
N PRO A 76 -1.12 9.04 -16.65
CA PRO A 76 -2.29 9.78 -16.15
C PRO A 76 -2.46 11.16 -16.78
N ILE A 77 -1.38 11.95 -16.86
CA ILE A 77 -1.37 13.29 -17.47
C ILE A 77 -1.76 13.20 -18.95
N ASN A 78 -1.10 12.33 -19.72
CA ASN A 78 -1.36 12.20 -21.15
C ASN A 78 -2.75 11.64 -21.47
N THR A 79 -3.25 10.72 -20.63
CA THR A 79 -4.62 10.21 -20.72
C THR A 79 -5.62 11.34 -20.51
N MET A 80 -5.44 12.18 -19.49
CA MET A 80 -6.34 13.30 -19.25
C MET A 80 -6.27 14.35 -20.36
N THR A 81 -5.09 14.65 -20.91
CA THR A 81 -4.94 15.55 -22.06
C THR A 81 -5.71 15.04 -23.28
N ASP A 82 -5.49 13.78 -23.68
CA ASP A 82 -6.20 13.16 -24.80
C ASP A 82 -7.72 13.20 -24.60
N LEU A 83 -8.20 12.84 -23.40
CA LEU A 83 -9.64 12.75 -23.11
C LEU A 83 -10.32 14.12 -23.10
N VAL A 84 -9.64 15.14 -22.59
CA VAL A 84 -10.14 16.52 -22.58
C VAL A 84 -10.31 17.05 -24.01
N GLU A 85 -9.36 16.75 -24.90
CA GLU A 85 -9.44 17.12 -26.31
C GLU A 85 -10.52 16.32 -27.06
N GLU A 86 -10.59 15.01 -26.86
CA GLU A 86 -11.59 14.13 -27.49
C GLU A 86 -13.03 14.48 -27.08
N GLU A 87 -13.26 14.79 -25.80
CA GLU A 87 -14.59 15.03 -25.24
C GLU A 87 -14.95 16.53 -25.16
N GLN A 88 -14.10 17.41 -25.70
CA GLN A 88 -14.27 18.87 -25.68
C GLN A 88 -14.56 19.43 -24.27
N ARG A 89 -13.84 18.92 -23.26
CA ARG A 89 -14.02 19.30 -21.85
C ARG A 89 -13.06 20.42 -21.45
N PRO A 90 -13.27 21.09 -20.31
CA PRO A 90 -12.34 22.11 -19.81
C PRO A 90 -10.93 21.55 -19.55
N LYS A 91 -9.89 22.30 -19.93
CA LYS A 91 -8.48 21.93 -19.68
C LYS A 91 -8.14 21.73 -18.20
N ALA A 92 -8.96 22.25 -17.28
CA ALA A 92 -8.82 22.05 -15.85
C ALA A 92 -8.78 20.58 -15.43
N TRP A 93 -9.43 19.67 -16.18
CA TRP A 93 -9.39 18.23 -15.89
C TRP A 93 -7.99 17.60 -16.03
N ILE A 94 -7.07 18.23 -16.77
CA ILE A 94 -5.67 17.80 -16.87
C ILE A 94 -4.97 17.91 -15.50
N LEU A 95 -5.42 18.82 -14.63
CA LEU A 95 -4.89 18.98 -13.27
C LEU A 95 -5.09 17.71 -12.43
N LEU A 96 -6.11 16.90 -12.69
CA LEU A 96 -6.31 15.63 -12.00
C LEU A 96 -5.16 14.65 -12.28
N GLY A 97 -4.68 14.60 -13.53
CA GLY A 97 -3.52 13.79 -13.90
C GLY A 97 -2.23 14.25 -13.21
N TRP A 98 -2.02 15.58 -13.14
CA TRP A 98 -0.88 16.16 -12.43
C TRP A 98 -0.96 15.95 -10.92
N GLY A 99 -2.15 16.12 -10.33
CA GLY A 99 -2.40 15.90 -8.92
C GLY A 99 -2.08 14.47 -8.50
N GLY A 100 -2.47 13.47 -9.31
CA GLY A 100 -2.13 12.07 -9.06
C GLY A 100 -0.62 11.80 -9.10
N VAL A 101 0.11 12.38 -10.06
CA VAL A 101 1.57 12.24 -10.14
C VAL A 101 2.26 12.90 -8.96
N LEU A 102 1.84 14.11 -8.58
CA LEU A 102 2.38 14.82 -7.43
C LEU A 102 2.09 14.07 -6.13
N ALA A 103 0.86 13.57 -5.95
CA ALA A 103 0.49 12.76 -4.79
C ALA A 103 1.33 11.49 -4.71
N GLY A 104 1.51 10.78 -5.83
CA GLY A 104 2.38 9.60 -5.88
C GLY A 104 3.84 9.91 -5.48
N PHE A 105 4.39 11.04 -5.96
CA PHE A 105 5.72 11.50 -5.59
C PHE A 105 5.85 11.82 -4.10
N LEU A 106 4.89 12.57 -3.55
CA LEU A 106 4.87 12.93 -2.13
C LEU A 106 4.65 11.73 -1.22
N ILE A 107 3.82 10.77 -1.64
CA ILE A 107 3.60 9.53 -0.88
C ILE A 107 4.88 8.70 -0.87
N LEU A 108 5.53 8.54 -2.03
CA LEU A 108 6.75 7.74 -2.14
C LEU A 108 7.88 8.28 -1.25
N SER A 109 7.97 9.60 -1.05
CA SER A 109 9.05 10.23 -0.27
C SER A 109 9.08 9.76 1.19
N TYR A 110 7.93 9.68 1.86
CA TYR A 110 7.86 9.18 3.23
C TYR A 110 7.67 7.66 3.29
N TYR A 111 6.97 7.07 2.33
CA TYR A 111 6.65 5.65 2.36
C TYR A 111 7.92 4.78 2.22
N SER A 112 8.89 5.23 1.45
CA SER A 112 10.20 4.60 1.31
C SER A 112 11.02 4.61 2.62
N VAL A 113 10.84 5.61 3.49
CA VAL A 113 11.47 5.64 4.82
C VAL A 113 10.86 4.56 5.71
N ILE A 114 9.53 4.45 5.75
CA ILE A 114 8.81 3.42 6.53
C ILE A 114 9.15 2.02 6.03
N ALA A 115 9.24 1.84 4.71
CA ALA A 115 9.67 0.58 4.12
C ALA A 115 11.14 0.25 4.48
N GLY A 116 12.00 1.26 4.60
CA GLY A 116 13.35 1.13 5.13
C GLY A 116 13.38 0.60 6.57
N TRP A 117 12.45 1.04 7.44
CA TRP A 117 12.30 0.49 8.80
C TRP A 117 11.98 -1.00 8.75
N ALA A 118 11.00 -1.39 7.95
CA ALA A 118 10.62 -2.79 7.79
C ALA A 118 11.81 -3.65 7.34
N MET A 119 12.60 -3.15 6.37
CA MET A 119 13.80 -3.84 5.89
C MET A 119 14.85 -4.00 6.99
N SER A 120 15.16 -2.92 7.73
CA SER A 120 16.06 -2.97 8.90
C SER A 120 15.61 -4.01 9.93
N TYR A 121 14.31 -4.09 10.21
CA TYR A 121 13.74 -5.03 11.17
C TYR A 121 13.86 -6.50 10.73
N VAL A 122 13.78 -6.79 9.43
CA VAL A 122 14.03 -8.15 8.90
C VAL A 122 15.43 -8.62 9.29
N PHE A 123 16.46 -7.78 9.10
CA PHE A 123 17.83 -8.14 9.45
C PHE A 123 18.04 -8.24 10.97
N LYS A 124 17.46 -7.32 11.75
CA LYS A 124 17.53 -7.38 13.22
C LYS A 124 16.84 -8.62 13.80
N ALA A 125 15.71 -9.02 13.22
CA ALA A 125 15.02 -10.25 13.60
C ALA A 125 15.87 -11.47 13.25
N ALA A 126 16.45 -11.51 12.05
CA ALA A 126 17.32 -12.60 11.62
C ALA A 126 18.60 -12.71 12.46
N SER A 127 19.13 -11.60 12.98
CA SER A 127 20.32 -11.60 13.84
C SER A 127 20.02 -11.93 15.31
N GLY A 128 18.76 -12.22 15.66
CA GLY A 128 18.39 -12.64 17.01
C GLY A 128 18.29 -11.53 18.05
N VAL A 129 18.30 -10.26 17.63
CA VAL A 129 18.26 -9.08 18.54
C VAL A 129 17.00 -9.03 19.41
N PHE A 130 15.92 -9.68 18.96
CA PHE A 130 14.64 -9.71 19.68
C PHE A 130 14.45 -10.98 20.54
N SER A 131 15.41 -11.92 20.55
CA SER A 131 15.27 -13.18 21.27
C SER A 131 15.41 -12.95 22.79
N GLY A 132 14.31 -13.13 23.52
CA GLY A 132 14.27 -12.93 24.98
C GLY A 132 14.24 -11.46 25.41
N SER A 133 14.06 -10.53 24.47
CA SER A 133 13.97 -9.10 24.75
C SER A 133 12.58 -8.72 25.27
N ASP A 134 12.53 -7.81 26.23
CA ASP A 134 11.27 -7.24 26.74
C ASP A 134 10.77 -6.07 25.87
N ALA A 135 9.55 -5.61 26.16
CA ALA A 135 8.90 -4.54 25.40
C ALA A 135 9.67 -3.22 25.44
N GLU A 136 10.30 -2.90 26.57
CA GLU A 136 11.09 -1.68 26.75
C GLU A 136 12.36 -1.71 25.89
N SER A 137 13.08 -2.83 25.87
CA SER A 137 14.25 -3.03 25.03
C SER A 137 13.91 -2.94 23.54
N ILE A 138 12.78 -3.52 23.12
CA ILE A 138 12.30 -3.43 21.74
C ILE A 138 11.96 -1.97 21.38
N GLY A 139 11.32 -1.24 22.30
CA GLY A 139 11.03 0.18 22.15
C GLY A 139 12.29 1.03 22.01
N ALA A 140 13.33 0.75 22.82
CA ALA A 140 14.62 1.43 22.73
C ALA A 140 15.33 1.16 21.39
N VAL A 141 15.25 -0.07 20.87
CA VAL A 141 15.78 -0.40 19.53
C VAL A 141 15.06 0.41 18.44
N PHE A 142 13.74 0.57 18.53
CA PHE A 142 12.99 1.41 17.61
C PHE A 142 13.39 2.88 17.72
N GLY A 143 13.43 3.42 18.95
CA GLY A 143 13.82 4.80 19.22
C GLY A 143 15.24 5.12 18.72
N GLY A 144 16.19 4.21 18.96
CA GLY A 144 17.56 4.35 18.45
C GLY A 144 17.66 4.30 16.93
N MET A 145 16.80 3.52 16.27
CA MET A 145 16.73 3.52 14.80
C MET A 145 16.14 4.82 14.25
N VAL A 146 15.03 5.30 14.81
CA VAL A 146 14.39 6.55 14.37
C VAL A 146 15.27 7.78 14.68
N GLY A 147 16.04 7.73 15.76
CA GLY A 147 17.03 8.76 16.10
C GLY A 147 18.31 8.73 15.26
N ASN A 148 18.56 7.67 14.46
CA ASN A 148 19.76 7.51 13.65
C ASN A 148 19.52 7.94 12.20
N ALA A 149 19.81 9.19 11.89
CA ALA A 149 19.63 9.76 10.54
C ALA A 149 20.40 9.00 9.45
N GLU A 150 21.64 8.59 9.70
CA GLU A 150 22.45 7.86 8.71
C GLU A 150 21.86 6.50 8.40
N GLY A 151 21.44 5.76 9.43
CA GLY A 151 20.78 4.47 9.29
C GLY A 151 19.47 4.57 8.51
N LEU A 152 18.66 5.60 8.78
CA LEU A 152 17.42 5.86 8.06
C LEU A 152 17.67 6.14 6.57
N ILE A 153 18.62 7.02 6.26
CA ILE A 153 18.97 7.38 4.88
C ILE A 153 19.51 6.14 4.15
N ALA A 154 20.35 5.32 4.80
CA ALA A 154 20.87 4.10 4.20
C ALA A 154 19.75 3.12 3.82
N TRP A 155 18.86 2.78 4.76
CA TRP A 155 17.77 1.82 4.50
C TRP A 155 16.75 2.34 3.49
N HIS A 156 16.41 3.62 3.56
CA HIS A 156 15.59 4.30 2.56
C HIS A 156 16.21 4.20 1.15
N THR A 157 17.51 4.47 1.04
CA THR A 157 18.24 4.44 -0.24
C THR A 157 18.27 3.02 -0.81
N ILE A 158 18.55 2.01 0.01
CA ILE A 158 18.52 0.60 -0.40
C ILE A 158 17.13 0.23 -0.92
N PHE A 159 16.07 0.61 -0.19
CA PHE A 159 14.69 0.35 -0.62
C PHE A 159 14.35 1.02 -1.96
N LEU A 160 14.77 2.27 -2.17
CA LEU A 160 14.57 2.97 -3.44
C LEU A 160 15.33 2.30 -4.58
N ILE A 161 16.57 1.87 -4.37
CA ILE A 161 17.35 1.14 -5.38
C ILE A 161 16.65 -0.16 -5.78
N MET A 162 16.15 -0.93 -4.81
CA MET A 162 15.38 -2.14 -5.09
C MET A 162 14.09 -1.84 -5.87
N THR A 163 13.38 -0.78 -5.48
CA THR A 163 12.17 -0.33 -6.16
C THR A 163 12.47 0.07 -7.61
N MET A 164 13.50 0.90 -7.82
CA MET A 164 13.95 1.30 -9.15
C MET A 164 14.35 0.10 -10.00
N PHE A 165 15.04 -0.88 -9.43
CA PHE A 165 15.44 -2.09 -10.13
C PHE A 165 14.26 -2.93 -10.62
N VAL A 166 13.21 -3.07 -9.80
CA VAL A 166 11.97 -3.76 -10.21
C VAL A 166 11.25 -2.98 -11.30
N VAL A 167 11.13 -1.66 -11.15
CA VAL A 167 10.46 -0.78 -12.13
C VAL A 167 11.21 -0.73 -13.46
N ALA A 168 12.55 -0.68 -13.44
CA ALA A 168 13.40 -0.63 -14.63
C ALA A 168 13.28 -1.89 -15.50
N ARG A 169 12.92 -3.04 -14.90
CA ARG A 169 12.63 -4.29 -15.64
C ARG A 169 11.26 -4.31 -16.32
N GLY A 170 10.48 -3.25 -16.16
CA GLY A 170 9.18 -3.07 -16.80
C GLY A 170 8.08 -3.97 -16.23
N VAL A 171 6.92 -3.92 -16.88
CA VAL A 171 5.68 -4.55 -16.38
C VAL A 171 5.80 -6.07 -16.33
N ARG A 172 6.15 -6.73 -17.44
CA ARG A 172 6.26 -8.21 -17.49
C ARG A 172 7.55 -8.74 -16.85
N GLY A 173 8.66 -8.02 -17.00
CA GLY A 173 9.98 -8.47 -16.56
C GLY A 173 10.25 -8.26 -15.07
N GLY A 174 9.58 -7.28 -14.45
CA GLY A 174 9.75 -6.92 -13.04
C GLY A 174 8.46 -7.04 -12.24
N LEU A 175 7.53 -6.10 -12.46
CA LEU A 175 6.33 -5.92 -11.62
C LEU A 175 5.47 -7.19 -11.54
N GLU A 176 5.15 -7.80 -12.68
CA GLU A 176 4.33 -9.01 -12.77
C GLU A 176 4.95 -10.16 -11.97
N LYS A 177 6.25 -10.42 -12.11
CA LYS A 177 6.94 -11.49 -11.38
C LYS A 177 6.98 -11.23 -9.89
N ALA A 178 7.23 -9.98 -9.49
CA ALA A 178 7.26 -9.60 -8.08
C ALA A 178 5.89 -9.82 -7.43
N VAL A 179 4.83 -9.30 -8.04
CA VAL A 179 3.47 -9.38 -7.48
C VAL A 179 2.95 -10.82 -7.45
N THR A 180 3.16 -11.60 -8.51
CA THR A 180 2.65 -12.98 -8.59
C THR A 180 3.22 -13.90 -7.52
N PHE A 181 4.44 -13.61 -7.02
CA PHE A 181 5.05 -14.36 -5.93
C PHE A 181 4.80 -13.72 -4.55
N LEU A 182 5.04 -12.42 -4.42
CA LEU A 182 5.03 -11.74 -3.12
C LEU A 182 3.61 -11.58 -2.54
N MET A 183 2.59 -11.40 -3.37
CA MET A 183 1.21 -11.24 -2.89
C MET A 183 0.65 -12.51 -2.24
N PRO A 184 0.72 -13.70 -2.89
CA PRO A 184 0.33 -14.95 -2.24
C PRO A 184 1.16 -15.25 -0.99
N ALA A 185 2.47 -14.99 -1.02
CA ALA A 185 3.34 -15.19 0.13
C ALA A 185 2.91 -14.34 1.34
N LEU A 186 2.58 -13.06 1.10
CA LEU A 186 2.06 -12.17 2.14
C LEU A 186 0.74 -12.70 2.72
N LEU A 187 -0.19 -13.15 1.88
CA LEU A 187 -1.46 -13.72 2.33
C LEU A 187 -1.25 -14.94 3.23
N VAL A 188 -0.39 -15.87 2.80
CA VAL A 188 -0.07 -17.07 3.58
C VAL A 188 0.55 -16.70 4.93
N LEU A 189 1.49 -15.74 4.94
CA LEU A 189 2.11 -15.28 6.17
C LEU A 189 1.11 -14.65 7.14
N LEU A 190 0.18 -13.84 6.63
CA LEU A 190 -0.90 -13.27 7.45
C LEU A 190 -1.82 -14.35 8.02
N LEU A 191 -2.17 -15.37 7.25
CA LEU A 191 -2.98 -16.50 7.75
C LEU A 191 -2.27 -17.28 8.86
N ILE A 192 -0.95 -17.49 8.72
CA ILE A 192 -0.13 -18.11 9.77
C ILE A 192 -0.15 -17.24 11.04
N MET A 193 0.00 -15.92 10.91
CA MET A 193 -0.05 -15.00 12.04
C MET A 193 -1.41 -15.01 12.74
N VAL A 194 -2.50 -15.04 11.99
CA VAL A 194 -3.85 -15.19 12.56
C VAL A 194 -3.97 -16.51 13.31
N GLY A 195 -3.51 -17.62 12.71
CA GLY A 195 -3.49 -18.93 13.34
C GLY A 195 -2.70 -18.94 14.66
N TYR A 196 -1.56 -18.26 14.70
CA TYR A 196 -0.78 -18.08 15.93
C TYR A 196 -1.53 -17.23 16.97
N ALA A 197 -2.15 -16.11 16.54
CA ALA A 197 -2.89 -15.21 17.41
C ALA A 197 -4.06 -15.90 18.13
N LEU A 198 -4.71 -16.88 17.50
CA LEU A 198 -5.75 -17.70 18.12
C LEU A 198 -5.28 -18.39 19.41
N ASN A 199 -3.99 -18.75 19.49
CA ASN A 199 -3.42 -19.46 20.63
C ASN A 199 -2.87 -18.54 21.74
N THR A 200 -3.03 -17.22 21.63
CA THR A 200 -2.46 -16.25 22.60
C THR A 200 -3.37 -15.97 23.79
N GLY A 201 -4.57 -16.55 23.86
CA GLY A 201 -5.54 -16.35 24.95
C GLY A 201 -6.27 -14.99 24.94
N ALA A 202 -5.75 -13.99 24.24
CA ALA A 202 -6.35 -12.65 24.13
C ALA A 202 -7.18 -12.42 22.86
N PHE A 203 -7.27 -13.43 21.98
CA PHE A 203 -7.93 -13.31 20.67
C PHE A 203 -9.37 -12.79 20.75
N GLY A 204 -10.16 -13.29 21.72
CA GLY A 204 -11.54 -12.84 21.92
C GLY A 204 -11.67 -11.35 22.21
N LYS A 205 -10.74 -10.77 22.99
CA LYS A 205 -10.70 -9.32 23.26
C LYS A 205 -10.36 -8.52 22.00
N GLY A 206 -9.47 -9.04 21.15
CA GLY A 206 -9.12 -8.42 19.87
C GLY A 206 -10.31 -8.41 18.89
N LEU A 207 -11.08 -9.50 18.84
CA LEU A 207 -12.30 -9.55 18.04
C LEU A 207 -13.36 -8.58 18.55
N ASP A 208 -13.59 -8.57 19.86
CA ASP A 208 -14.56 -7.66 20.47
C ASP A 208 -14.16 -6.21 20.18
N PHE A 209 -12.89 -5.84 20.38
CA PHE A 209 -12.40 -4.50 20.04
C PHE A 209 -12.62 -4.11 18.56
N LEU A 210 -12.42 -5.05 17.64
CA LEU A 210 -12.49 -4.78 16.20
C LEU A 210 -13.92 -4.76 15.65
N PHE A 211 -14.86 -5.49 16.26
CA PHE A 211 -16.22 -5.67 15.74
C PHE A 211 -17.31 -5.11 16.65
N HIS A 212 -17.01 -4.79 17.91
CA HIS A 212 -17.93 -4.06 18.78
C HIS A 212 -17.98 -2.60 18.32
N VAL A 213 -19.18 -2.13 17.99
CA VAL A 213 -19.42 -0.78 17.49
C VAL A 213 -19.94 0.08 18.64
N ASP A 214 -19.05 0.87 19.23
CA ASP A 214 -19.44 1.93 20.17
C ASP A 214 -19.52 3.27 19.44
N PHE A 215 -20.73 3.74 19.17
CA PHE A 215 -20.96 5.02 18.49
C PHE A 215 -20.58 6.24 19.35
N ASN A 216 -20.45 6.09 20.67
CA ASN A 216 -19.96 7.18 21.53
C ASN A 216 -18.46 7.42 21.34
N ALA A 217 -17.73 6.49 20.73
CA ALA A 217 -16.32 6.67 20.43
C ALA A 217 -16.06 7.48 19.14
N LEU A 218 -17.11 7.74 18.35
CA LEU A 218 -17.05 8.52 17.10
C LEU A 218 -17.46 9.99 17.26
N PHE A 219 -18.14 10.35 18.37
CA PHE A 219 -18.72 11.67 18.62
C PHE A 219 -18.37 12.21 20.00
#